data_AF-A0A7Y7TN22-F1
#
_entry.id   AF-A0A7Y7TN22-F1
#
_cell.length_a   1.000
_cell.length_b   1.000
_cell.length_c   1.000
_cell.angle_alpha   90.00
_cell.angle_beta   90.00
_cell.angle_gamma   90.00
#
_symmetry.space_group_name_H-M   'P 1'
#
loop_
_entity.id
_entity.type
_entity.pdbx_description
1 polymer ?
#
loop_
_entity_poly.entity_id
_entity_poly.type
_entity_poly.pdbx_seq_one_letter_code
_entity_poly.pdbx_strand_id
1 'polypeptide(L)'
;MNWTVEFTNKARKQKNLLPVRVREALFQLVKDIEATGPVRGDWPNYSKLSDCEHHCHIKKGQPTYVVVWREDRGRIRFVEVTYAGTHEKAPY
;
A
#
# COMPACT_ATOMS: atom_id res chain seq x y z
N MET A 1 -4.59 4.81 -19.68
CA MET A 1 -4.51 3.39 -19.23
C MET A 1 -4.03 3.39 -17.80
N ASN A 2 -4.82 2.84 -16.89
CA ASN A 2 -4.57 2.84 -15.46
C ASN A 2 -3.76 1.61 -15.05
N TRP A 3 -3.15 1.66 -13.87
CA TRP A 3 -2.54 0.50 -13.22
C TRP A 3 -3.62 -0.37 -12.59
N THR A 4 -3.43 -1.69 -12.67
CA THR A 4 -4.25 -2.64 -11.92
C THR A 4 -3.65 -2.82 -10.54
N VAL A 5 -4.46 -2.60 -9.50
CA VAL A 5 -4.06 -2.79 -8.11
C VAL A 5 -4.88 -3.90 -7.49
N GLU A 6 -4.21 -4.96 -7.05
CA GLU A 6 -4.84 -6.07 -6.35
C GLU A 6 -4.32 -6.19 -4.92
N PHE A 7 -5.05 -6.94 -4.10
CA PHE A 7 -4.66 -7.24 -2.71
C PHE A 7 -4.39 -8.72 -2.60
N THR A 8 -3.30 -9.10 -1.92
CA THR A 8 -3.13 -10.49 -1.48
C THR A 8 -4.30 -10.92 -0.58
N ASN A 9 -4.52 -12.22 -0.42
CA ASN A 9 -5.55 -12.74 0.50
C ASN A 9 -5.33 -12.26 1.94
N LYS A 10 -4.06 -12.08 2.36
CA LYS A 10 -3.70 -11.49 3.65
C LYS A 10 -4.14 -10.02 3.72
N ALA A 11 -3.75 -9.21 2.75
CA ALA A 11 -4.08 -7.79 2.73
C ALA A 11 -5.59 -7.54 2.61
N ARG A 12 -6.34 -8.38 1.88
CA ARG A 12 -7.82 -8.34 1.84
C ARG A 12 -8.43 -8.48 3.23
N LYS A 13 -7.97 -9.46 4.01
CA LYS A 13 -8.44 -9.67 5.39
C LYS A 13 -8.06 -8.50 6.29
N GLN A 14 -6.82 -8.02 6.18
CA GLN A 14 -6.34 -6.91 7.00
C GLN A 14 -7.11 -5.61 6.72
N LYS A 15 -7.35 -5.28 5.44
CA LYS A 15 -8.14 -4.11 5.02
C LYS A 15 -9.49 -4.04 5.74
N ASN A 16 -10.15 -5.19 5.90
CA ASN A 16 -11.47 -5.27 6.52
C ASN A 16 -11.45 -4.98 8.03
N LEU A 17 -10.31 -5.20 8.67
CA LEU A 17 -10.09 -4.97 10.12
C LEU A 17 -9.56 -3.57 10.43
N LEU A 18 -9.23 -2.76 9.42
CA LEU A 18 -8.72 -1.41 9.64
C LEU A 18 -9.82 -0.47 10.17
N PRO A 19 -9.48 0.46 11.08
CA PRO A 19 -10.37 1.57 11.44
C PRO A 19 -10.80 2.34 10.18
N VAL A 20 -12.03 2.87 10.18
CA VAL A 20 -12.66 3.51 9.01
C VAL A 20 -11.73 4.53 8.33
N ARG A 21 -11.17 5.48 9.11
CA ARG A 21 -10.26 6.52 8.56
C ARG A 21 -8.97 5.97 7.96
N VAL A 22 -8.43 4.88 8.52
CA VAL A 22 -7.22 4.24 7.99
C VAL A 22 -7.55 3.52 6.68
N ARG A 23 -8.72 2.88 6.62
CA ARG A 23 -9.21 2.23 5.40
C ARG A 23 -9.49 3.24 4.28
N GLU A 24 -10.03 4.41 4.60
CA GLU A 24 -10.20 5.51 3.64
C GLU A 24 -8.86 5.97 3.06
N ALA A 25 -7.85 6.19 3.92
CA ALA A 25 -6.51 6.54 3.46
C ALA A 25 -5.88 5.45 2.58
N LEU A 26 -6.06 4.17 2.92
CA LEU A 26 -5.64 3.06 2.07
C LEU A 26 -6.35 3.08 0.71
N PHE A 27 -7.65 3.38 0.65
CA PHE A 27 -8.36 3.46 -0.63
C PHE A 27 -7.91 4.66 -1.47
N GLN A 28 -7.59 5.78 -0.84
CA GLN A 28 -7.00 6.92 -1.55
C GLN A 28 -5.63 6.55 -2.14
N LEU A 29 -4.78 5.86 -1.37
CA LEU A 29 -3.49 5.35 -1.86
C LEU A 29 -3.66 4.44 -3.07
N VAL A 30 -4.63 3.51 -3.01
CA VAL A 30 -4.93 2.62 -4.14
C VAL A 30 -5.35 3.42 -5.37
N LYS A 31 -6.20 4.43 -5.22
CA LYS A 31 -6.64 5.27 -6.33
C LYS A 31 -5.48 6.04 -6.97
N ASP A 32 -4.57 6.57 -6.16
CA ASP A 32 -3.40 7.27 -6.65
C ASP A 32 -2.44 6.33 -7.39
N ILE A 33 -2.26 5.10 -6.89
CA ILE A 33 -1.48 4.05 -7.57
C ILE A 33 -2.15 3.65 -8.90
N GLU A 34 -3.47 3.42 -8.91
CA GLU A 34 -4.22 3.12 -10.14
C GLU A 34 -4.03 4.23 -11.19
N ALA A 35 -4.05 5.50 -10.76
CA ALA A 35 -3.93 6.64 -11.67
C ALA A 35 -2.50 6.86 -12.18
N THR A 36 -1.50 6.75 -11.29
CA THR A 36 -0.16 7.29 -11.57
C THR A 36 1.00 6.31 -11.30
N GLY A 37 0.74 5.10 -10.81
CA GLY A 37 1.71 4.01 -10.68
C GLY A 37 2.24 3.70 -9.28
N PRO A 38 3.22 2.79 -9.13
CA PRO A 38 3.64 2.30 -7.82
C PRO A 38 4.49 3.30 -7.01
N VAL A 39 5.13 4.26 -7.67
CA VAL A 39 5.98 5.25 -6.99
C VAL A 39 5.11 6.36 -6.41
N ARG A 40 5.10 6.48 -5.08
CA ARG A 40 4.27 7.41 -4.30
C ARG A 40 5.11 8.41 -3.51
N GLY A 41 6.07 9.07 -4.15
CA GLY A 41 6.97 10.03 -3.48
C GLY A 41 6.26 11.23 -2.83
N ASP A 42 5.01 11.45 -3.22
CA ASP A 42 4.05 12.43 -2.68
C ASP A 42 3.34 11.95 -1.39
N TRP A 43 3.39 10.65 -1.08
CA TRP A 43 2.76 10.08 0.11
C TRP A 43 3.66 10.20 1.35
N PRO A 44 3.07 10.40 2.55
CA PRO A 44 3.84 10.57 3.78
C PRO A 44 4.77 9.39 4.06
N ASN A 45 6.04 9.71 4.32
CA ASN A 45 7.08 8.73 4.67
C ASN A 45 7.16 7.57 3.66
N TYR A 46 6.99 7.88 2.37
CA TYR A 46 7.20 6.90 1.32
C TYR A 46 8.69 6.55 1.19
N SER A 47 8.97 5.25 1.06
CA SER A 47 10.29 4.71 0.74
C SER A 47 10.17 3.48 -0.14
N LYS A 48 11.21 3.22 -0.94
CA LYS A 48 11.41 1.91 -1.55
C LYS A 48 12.08 0.98 -0.54
N LEU A 49 11.51 -0.20 -0.33
CA LEU A 49 12.11 -1.28 0.48
C LEU A 49 13.06 -2.12 -0.38
N SER A 50 12.76 -2.27 -1.66
CA SER A 50 13.62 -2.87 -2.68
C SER A 50 13.31 -2.24 -4.04
N ASP A 51 13.90 -2.77 -5.12
CA ASP A 51 13.64 -2.25 -6.47
C ASP A 51 12.15 -2.22 -6.84
N CYS A 52 11.36 -3.18 -6.36
CA CYS A 52 9.94 -3.34 -6.71
C CYS A 52 9.02 -3.27 -5.51
N GLU A 53 9.56 -3.15 -4.30
CA GLU A 53 8.78 -3.12 -3.09
C GLU A 53 8.78 -1.72 -2.50
N HIS A 54 7.59 -1.29 -2.13
CA HIS A 54 7.29 0.07 -1.75
C HIS A 54 6.55 0.08 -0.43
N HIS A 55 6.75 1.15 0.32
CA HIS A 55 6.15 1.34 1.62
C HIS A 55 5.78 2.81 1.83
N CYS A 56 4.68 3.09 2.51
CA CYS A 56 4.38 4.42 3.03
C CYS A 56 3.51 4.35 4.29
N HIS A 57 3.42 5.49 4.98
CA HIS A 57 2.57 5.66 6.16
C HIS A 57 1.23 6.28 5.76
N ILE A 58 0.13 5.60 6.10
CA ILE A 58 -1.24 6.09 5.82
C ILE A 58 -1.92 6.70 7.06
N LYS A 59 -1.37 6.47 8.25
CA LYS A 59 -1.76 7.16 9.49
C LYS A 59 -0.57 7.22 10.43
N LYS A 60 -0.22 8.42 10.92
CA LYS A 60 0.76 8.63 11.99
C LYS A 60 0.11 8.51 13.39
N GLY A 61 0.92 8.28 14.42
CA GLY A 61 0.48 8.24 15.83
C GLY A 61 0.64 6.87 16.48
N GLN A 62 -0.11 6.59 17.55
CA GLN A 62 -0.08 5.32 18.27
C GLN A 62 -1.47 4.65 18.22
N PRO A 63 -1.65 3.57 17.43
CA PRO A 63 -0.68 2.95 16.53
C PRO A 63 -0.53 3.70 15.20
N THR A 64 0.67 3.59 14.60
CA THR A 64 0.99 4.05 13.24
C THR A 64 0.61 2.95 12.26
N TYR A 65 0.00 3.34 11.14
CA TYR A 65 -0.41 2.41 10.08
C TYR A 65 0.35 2.66 8.79
N VAL A 66 0.71 1.54 8.16
CA VAL A 66 1.51 1.50 6.95
C VAL A 66 0.90 0.55 5.93
N VAL A 67 1.32 0.74 4.69
CA VAL A 67 0.97 -0.13 3.56
C VAL A 67 2.26 -0.53 2.87
N VAL A 68 2.36 -1.80 2.49
CA VAL A 68 3.43 -2.34 1.66
C VAL A 68 2.81 -2.91 0.39
N TRP A 69 3.41 -2.58 -0.75
CA TRP A 69 3.00 -3.09 -2.06
C TRP A 69 4.20 -3.37 -2.93
N ARG A 70 3.99 -4.23 -3.93
CA ARG A 70 5.01 -4.59 -4.91
C ARG A 70 4.53 -4.37 -6.34
N GLU A 71 5.43 -3.92 -7.20
CA GLU A 71 5.25 -3.95 -8.64
C GLU A 71 5.54 -5.35 -9.18
N ASP A 72 4.64 -5.88 -10.02
CA ASP A 72 4.87 -7.15 -10.70
C ASP A 72 5.63 -6.94 -12.02
N ARG A 73 6.92 -7.31 -12.03
CA ARG A 73 7.78 -7.18 -13.21
C ARG A 73 7.31 -8.03 -14.41
N GLY A 74 6.50 -9.06 -14.20
CA GLY A 74 5.99 -9.93 -15.24
C GLY A 74 4.68 -9.45 -15.88
N ARG A 75 4.00 -8.46 -15.28
CA ARG A 75 2.70 -7.95 -15.73
C ARG A 75 2.75 -6.45 -15.96
N ILE A 76 2.38 -6.04 -17.17
CA ILE A 76 2.36 -4.62 -17.53
C ILE A 76 1.39 -3.86 -16.61
N ARG A 77 1.91 -2.85 -15.91
CA ARG A 77 1.16 -1.94 -15.05
C ARG A 77 0.34 -2.64 -13.96
N PHE A 78 0.94 -3.61 -13.27
CA PHE A 78 0.30 -4.34 -12.18
C PHE A 78 1.01 -4.12 -10.85
N VAL A 79 0.22 -3.86 -9.80
CA VAL A 79 0.67 -3.70 -8.42
C VAL A 79 -0.13 -4.63 -7.52
N GLU A 80 0.56 -5.23 -6.56
CA GLU A 80 -0.06 -6.03 -5.52
C GLU A 80 0.22 -5.45 -4.14
N VAL A 81 -0.83 -5.13 -3.39
CA VAL A 81 -0.77 -4.76 -1.97
C VAL A 81 -0.57 -6.03 -1.16
N THR A 82 0.60 -6.15 -0.52
CA THR A 82 1.02 -7.32 0.26
C THR A 82 0.68 -7.19 1.74
N TYR A 83 0.59 -5.95 2.24
CA TYR A 83 0.29 -5.66 3.64
C TYR A 83 -0.41 -4.31 3.83
N ALA A 84 -1.39 -4.26 4.73
CA ALA A 84 -1.92 -3.01 5.27
C ALA A 84 -2.22 -3.19 6.77
N GLY A 85 -1.61 -2.42 7.65
CA GLY A 85 -1.71 -2.69 9.08
C GLY A 85 -0.80 -1.79 9.92
N THR A 86 -0.54 -2.19 11.16
CA THR A 86 0.33 -1.43 12.06
C THR A 86 1.79 -1.55 11.65
N HIS A 87 2.57 -0.48 11.80
CA HIS A 87 4.01 -0.47 11.50
C HIS A 87 4.75 -1.60 12.23
N GLU A 88 4.40 -1.88 13.49
CA GLU A 88 5.02 -2.95 14.31
C GLU A 88 4.87 -4.37 13.73
N LYS A 89 3.88 -4.61 12.86
CA LYS A 89 3.61 -5.94 12.28
C LYS A 89 3.89 -5.98 10.78
N ALA A 90 4.52 -4.95 10.24
CA ALA A 90 4.82 -4.85 8.83
C ALA A 90 5.96 -5.83 8.45
N PRO A 91 5.92 -6.41 7.24
CA PRO A 91 6.84 -7.46 6.83
C PRO A 91 8.11 -6.89 6.19
N TYR A 92 8.96 -6.23 6.96
CA TYR A 92 10.31 -5.81 6.58
C TYR A 92 11.31 -6.07 7.70
#